data_AF-A0A2H3CBH7-F1
#
_entry.id   AF-A0A2H3CBH7-F1
#
_cell.length_a   1.000
_cell.length_b   1.000
_cell.length_c   1.000
_cell.angle_alpha   90.00
_cell.angle_beta   90.00
_cell.angle_gamma   90.00
#
_symmetry.space_group_name_H-M   'P 1'
#
loop_
_entity.id
_entity.type
_entity.pdbx_description
1 polymer ?
#
loop_
_entity_poly.entity_id
_entity_poly.type
_entity_poly.pdbx_seq_one_letter_code
_entity_poly.pdbx_strand_id
1 'polypeptide(L)'
;PVYSQPPFHTHAFFTVLEKTFPTPTARGLMRATRALLVDRVGRVRREGLTAKDLDNQAYLFRAALSELRSEITMTTKNDIAAMKSSGTVLRREVDKLDVKMKEDLGFLKHEIQMELDSRKNEVKEQFKRQDISVEEMLNKFIVEVSTLRTVVEEVKWDNTRRAVLTLFGFVAVFLTFMELRPKPPPTPPVPASRHIPPPRPSNPVHETGDGLEKIDWVT
;
A
#
# COMPACT_ATOMS: atom_id res chain seq x y z
N PRO A 1 -47.23 52.63 78.64
CA PRO A 1 -45.86 52.98 79.07
C PRO A 1 -45.45 52.17 80.31
N VAL A 2 -44.69 51.09 80.11
CA VAL A 2 -44.13 50.30 81.22
C VAL A 2 -43.03 51.16 81.87
N TYR A 3 -43.23 51.55 83.13
CA TYR A 3 -42.24 52.29 83.90
C TYR A 3 -41.06 51.35 84.19
N SER A 4 -40.07 51.32 83.29
CA SER A 4 -38.82 50.60 83.55
C SER A 4 -38.16 51.28 84.74
N GLN A 5 -37.85 50.52 85.78
CA GLN A 5 -37.13 51.04 86.94
C GLN A 5 -35.89 51.80 86.45
N PRO A 6 -35.63 53.02 86.97
CA PRO A 6 -34.47 53.79 86.56
C PRO A 6 -33.20 52.93 86.75
N PRO A 7 -32.28 52.88 85.77
CA PRO A 7 -31.06 52.06 85.84
C PRO A 7 -30.13 52.46 87.01
N PHE A 8 -30.47 53.53 87.73
CA PHE A 8 -29.73 54.06 88.84
C PHE A 8 -30.66 54.53 89.97
N HIS A 9 -30.60 53.84 91.10
CA HIS A 9 -31.33 54.21 92.31
C HIS A 9 -30.69 55.43 92.96
N THR A 10 -31.10 56.60 92.47
CA THR A 10 -30.53 57.90 92.83
C THR A 10 -30.68 58.20 94.33
N HIS A 11 -31.81 57.80 94.93
CA HIS A 11 -32.09 58.01 96.35
C HIS A 11 -31.18 57.16 97.24
N ALA A 12 -31.05 55.86 96.95
CA ALA A 12 -30.19 54.95 97.72
C ALA A 12 -28.70 55.34 97.61
N PHE A 13 -28.27 55.83 96.45
CA PHE A 13 -26.90 56.33 96.28
C PHE A 13 -26.66 57.62 97.07
N PHE A 14 -27.63 58.54 97.05
CA PHE A 14 -27.53 59.80 97.79
C PHE A 14 -27.51 59.59 99.32
N THR A 15 -28.35 58.69 99.86
CA THR A 15 -28.39 58.41 101.31
C THR A 15 -27.12 57.76 101.83
N VAL A 16 -26.38 57.03 101.00
CA VAL A 16 -25.05 56.50 101.36
C VAL A 16 -24.00 57.61 101.34
N LEU A 17 -24.05 58.51 100.34
CA LEU A 17 -23.10 59.62 100.23
C LEU A 17 -23.26 60.68 101.32
N GLU A 18 -24.49 60.93 101.77
CA GLU A 18 -24.80 61.91 102.81
C GLU A 18 -24.22 61.53 104.19
N LYS A 19 -23.91 60.23 104.40
CA LYS A 19 -23.23 59.76 105.62
C LYS A 19 -21.73 60.12 105.67
N THR A 20 -21.12 60.45 104.54
CA THR A 20 -19.67 60.67 104.42
C THR A 20 -19.32 62.07 103.93
N PHE A 21 -20.20 62.71 103.15
CA PHE A 21 -19.97 64.03 102.57
C PHE A 21 -21.09 65.01 102.93
N PRO A 22 -20.78 66.32 103.01
CA PRO A 22 -21.80 67.35 103.14
C PRO A 22 -22.84 67.25 102.02
N THR A 23 -24.12 67.50 102.37
CA THR A 23 -25.27 67.47 101.46
C THR A 23 -25.04 68.12 100.08
N PRO A 24 -24.39 69.31 99.93
CA PRO A 24 -24.13 69.88 98.60
C PRO A 24 -23.17 69.03 97.76
N THR A 25 -22.12 68.48 98.38
CA THR A 25 -21.12 67.62 97.71
C THR A 25 -21.71 66.27 97.33
N ALA A 26 -22.47 65.63 98.24
CA ALA A 26 -23.18 64.39 97.97
C ALA A 26 -24.18 64.52 96.81
N ARG A 27 -24.89 65.66 96.73
CA ARG A 27 -25.83 65.97 95.64
C ARG A 27 -25.11 66.19 94.31
N GLY A 28 -23.98 66.89 94.32
CA GLY A 28 -23.15 67.11 93.14
C GLY A 28 -22.62 65.80 92.57
N LEU A 29 -22.08 64.93 93.43
CA LEU A 29 -21.53 63.63 93.04
C LEU A 29 -22.60 62.70 92.47
N MET A 30 -23.79 62.64 93.11
CA MET A 30 -24.93 61.89 92.58
C MET A 30 -25.38 62.37 91.20
N ARG A 31 -25.44 63.69 90.96
CA ARG A 31 -25.85 64.23 89.67
C ARG A 31 -24.81 63.93 88.58
N ALA A 32 -23.52 64.05 88.91
CA ALA A 32 -22.43 63.74 88.01
C ALA A 32 -22.41 62.25 87.62
N THR A 33 -22.57 61.34 88.59
CA THR A 33 -22.61 59.89 88.30
C THR A 33 -23.84 59.51 87.50
N ARG A 34 -25.01 60.09 87.79
CA ARG A 34 -26.22 59.91 86.99
C ARG A 34 -26.01 60.38 85.54
N ALA A 35 -25.43 61.56 85.35
CA ALA A 35 -25.17 62.11 84.01
C ALA A 35 -24.19 61.22 83.22
N LEU A 36 -23.09 60.78 83.85
CA LEU A 36 -22.12 59.89 83.23
C LEU A 36 -22.74 58.53 82.87
N LEU A 37 -23.56 57.97 83.75
CA LEU A 37 -24.21 56.69 83.50
C LEU A 37 -25.21 56.79 82.33
N VAL A 38 -26.00 57.87 82.29
CA VAL A 38 -26.93 58.11 81.18
C VAL A 38 -26.19 58.27 79.85
N ASP A 39 -25.07 59.01 79.83
CA ASP A 39 -24.25 59.13 78.61
C ASP A 39 -23.68 57.78 78.16
N ARG A 40 -23.10 57.00 79.08
CA ARG A 40 -22.49 55.70 78.77
C ARG A 40 -23.52 54.66 78.35
N VAL A 41 -24.65 54.55 79.05
CA VAL A 41 -25.75 53.66 78.65
C VAL A 41 -26.35 54.10 77.33
N GLY A 42 -26.49 55.41 77.10
CA GLY A 42 -26.92 55.96 75.82
C GLY A 42 -25.97 55.61 74.68
N ARG A 43 -24.66 55.67 74.92
CA ARG A 43 -23.63 55.25 73.96
C ARG A 43 -23.71 53.76 73.67
N VAL A 44 -23.74 52.91 74.70
CA VAL A 44 -23.87 51.45 74.53
C VAL A 44 -25.16 51.07 73.80
N ARG A 45 -26.25 51.81 74.00
CA ARG A 45 -27.50 51.56 73.27
C ARG A 45 -27.44 52.00 71.80
N ARG A 46 -26.61 52.98 71.45
CA ARG A 46 -26.41 53.45 70.06
C ARG A 46 -25.40 52.60 69.30
N GLU A 47 -24.32 52.20 69.96
CA GLU A 47 -23.18 51.50 69.36
C GLU A 47 -23.26 49.97 69.57
N GLY A 48 -23.99 49.52 70.60
CA GLY A 48 -24.14 48.11 70.93
C GLY A 48 -25.16 47.43 70.02
N LEU A 49 -24.78 46.27 69.50
CA LEU A 49 -25.67 45.40 68.75
C LEU A 49 -26.67 44.75 69.70
N THR A 50 -27.97 44.85 69.42
CA THR A 50 -28.96 44.15 70.23
C THR A 50 -29.01 42.67 69.84
N ALA A 51 -29.39 41.80 70.77
CA ALA A 51 -29.57 40.38 70.46
C ALA A 51 -30.54 40.15 69.28
N LYS A 52 -31.55 41.02 69.14
CA LYS A 52 -32.52 40.98 68.04
C LYS A 52 -31.88 41.31 66.69
N ASP A 53 -30.97 42.28 66.65
CA ASP A 53 -30.26 42.63 65.42
C ASP A 53 -29.35 41.49 64.97
N LEU A 54 -28.67 40.84 65.94
CA LEU A 54 -27.84 39.66 65.68
C LEU A 54 -28.68 38.48 65.17
N ASP A 55 -29.82 38.20 65.79
CA ASP A 55 -30.74 37.13 65.35
C ASP A 55 -31.28 37.37 63.93
N ASN A 56 -31.63 38.62 63.61
CA ASN A 56 -32.06 38.99 62.26
C ASN A 56 -30.94 38.82 61.22
N GLN A 57 -29.73 39.27 61.52
CA GLN A 57 -28.57 39.06 60.65
C GLN A 57 -28.25 37.58 60.46
N ALA A 58 -28.33 36.77 61.53
CA ALA A 58 -28.15 35.33 61.45
C ALA A 58 -29.22 34.66 60.59
N TYR A 59 -30.47 35.11 60.65
CA TYR A 59 -31.54 34.63 59.78
C TYR A 59 -31.28 34.94 58.30
N LEU A 60 -30.93 36.19 57.98
CA LEU A 60 -30.60 36.60 56.60
C LEU A 60 -29.41 35.82 56.06
N PHE A 61 -28.38 35.61 56.87
CA PHE A 61 -27.23 34.80 56.48
C PHE A 61 -27.61 33.34 56.21
N ARG A 62 -28.45 32.74 57.05
CA ARG A 62 -28.96 31.38 56.82
C ARG A 62 -29.80 31.28 55.55
N ALA A 63 -30.64 32.29 55.27
CA ALA A 63 -31.42 32.35 54.04
C ALA A 63 -30.51 32.41 52.81
N ALA A 64 -29.51 33.31 52.81
CA ALA A 64 -28.53 33.44 51.73
C ALA A 64 -27.71 32.15 51.54
N LEU A 65 -27.31 31.48 52.62
CA LEU A 65 -26.62 30.18 52.53
C LEU A 65 -27.53 29.08 51.95
N SER A 66 -28.82 29.09 52.29
CA SER A 66 -29.77 28.13 51.73
C SER A 66 -30.00 28.36 50.24
N GLU A 67 -30.07 29.63 49.82
CA GLU A 67 -30.17 30.02 48.42
C GLU A 67 -28.92 29.62 47.64
N LEU A 68 -27.73 29.98 48.12
CA LEU A 68 -26.46 29.60 47.52
C LEU A 68 -26.33 28.07 47.39
N ARG A 69 -26.74 27.31 48.42
CA ARG A 69 -26.71 25.85 48.36
C ARG A 69 -27.66 25.30 47.30
N SER A 70 -28.85 25.87 47.18
CA SER A 70 -29.81 25.49 46.15
C SER A 70 -29.28 25.81 44.75
N GLU A 71 -28.72 27.00 44.57
CA GLU A 71 -28.09 27.43 43.32
C GLU A 71 -26.95 26.49 42.91
N ILE A 72 -25.97 26.24 43.79
CA ILE A 72 -24.86 25.30 43.53
C ILE A 72 -25.38 23.91 43.19
N THR A 73 -26.41 23.44 43.91
CA THR A 73 -26.99 22.11 43.64
C THR A 73 -27.65 22.08 42.26
N MET A 74 -28.34 23.15 41.88
CA MET A 74 -29.02 23.26 40.58
C MET A 74 -28.02 23.37 39.44
N THR A 75 -27.00 24.22 39.56
CA THR A 75 -25.95 24.38 38.55
C THR A 75 -25.19 23.07 38.37
N THR A 76 -24.76 22.42 39.46
CA THR A 76 -24.07 21.13 39.39
C THR A 76 -24.93 20.05 38.72
N LYS A 77 -26.24 20.00 39.01
CA LYS A 77 -27.14 19.05 38.33
C LYS A 77 -27.26 19.35 36.83
N ASN A 78 -27.36 20.62 36.46
CA ASN A 78 -27.43 21.04 35.07
C ASN A 78 -26.13 20.67 34.33
N ASP A 79 -24.97 20.94 34.92
CA ASP A 79 -23.66 20.63 34.34
C ASP A 79 -23.48 19.12 34.15
N ILE A 80 -23.89 18.31 35.14
CA ILE A 80 -23.87 16.85 35.01
C ILE A 80 -24.81 16.39 33.89
N ALA A 81 -26.00 16.98 33.77
CA ALA A 81 -26.94 16.64 32.70
C ALA A 81 -26.38 17.00 31.32
N ALA A 82 -25.79 18.19 31.18
CA ALA A 82 -25.12 18.64 29.97
C ALA A 82 -23.94 17.71 29.61
N MET A 83 -23.08 17.39 30.58
CA MET A 83 -21.93 16.50 30.36
C MET A 83 -22.37 15.08 29.96
N LYS A 84 -23.44 14.54 30.56
CA LYS A 84 -24.02 13.26 30.15
C LYS A 84 -24.58 13.30 28.73
N SER A 85 -25.28 14.39 28.37
CA SER A 85 -25.79 14.59 27.01
C SER A 85 -24.66 14.62 25.99
N SER A 86 -23.63 15.44 26.22
CA SER A 86 -22.44 15.52 25.37
C SER A 86 -21.70 14.18 25.28
N GLY A 87 -21.55 13.46 26.38
CA GLY A 87 -20.95 12.11 26.37
C GLY A 87 -21.76 11.11 25.54
N THR A 88 -23.08 11.20 25.56
CA THR A 88 -23.95 10.35 24.74
C THR A 88 -23.85 10.70 23.25
N VAL A 89 -23.75 11.99 22.92
CA VAL A 89 -23.52 12.45 21.54
C VAL A 89 -22.16 11.95 21.04
N LEU A 90 -21.10 12.17 21.81
CA LEU A 90 -19.75 11.73 21.47
C LEU A 90 -19.68 10.22 21.24
N ARG A 91 -20.37 9.42 22.07
CA ARG A 91 -20.44 7.97 21.88
C ARG A 91 -21.08 7.59 20.55
N ARG A 92 -22.18 8.25 20.17
CA ARG A 92 -22.83 8.04 18.86
C ARG A 92 -21.93 8.44 17.70
N GLU A 93 -21.15 9.51 17.85
CA GLU A 93 -20.18 9.93 16.83
C GLU A 93 -19.05 8.92 16.66
N VAL A 94 -18.55 8.35 17.76
CA VAL A 94 -17.55 7.26 17.72
C VAL A 94 -18.14 6.03 17.03
N ASP A 95 -19.35 5.62 17.38
CA ASP A 95 -20.01 4.47 16.74
C ASP A 95 -20.24 4.72 15.23
N LYS A 96 -20.64 5.94 14.86
CA LYS A 96 -20.79 6.35 13.46
C LYS A 96 -19.46 6.32 12.71
N LEU A 97 -18.38 6.78 13.36
CA LEU A 97 -17.05 6.78 12.76
C LEU A 97 -16.52 5.36 12.56
N ASP A 98 -16.75 4.45 13.53
CA ASP A 98 -16.36 3.04 13.41
C ASP A 98 -17.07 2.35 12.24
N VAL A 99 -18.39 2.57 12.10
CA VAL A 99 -19.17 2.04 10.96
C VAL A 99 -18.61 2.59 9.64
N LYS A 100 -18.40 3.90 9.55
CA LYS A 100 -17.85 4.53 8.34
C LYS A 100 -16.46 4.00 8.00
N MET A 101 -15.58 3.86 8.99
CA MET A 101 -14.23 3.35 8.78
C MET A 101 -14.26 1.90 8.26
N LYS A 102 -15.15 1.06 8.78
CA LYS A 102 -15.33 -0.32 8.29
C LYS A 102 -15.85 -0.36 6.86
N GLU A 103 -16.78 0.52 6.52
CA GLU A 103 -17.29 0.67 5.15
C GLU A 103 -16.17 1.13 4.20
N ASP A 104 -15.45 2.19 4.55
CA ASP A 104 -14.33 2.73 3.75
C ASP A 104 -13.22 1.68 3.57
N LEU A 105 -12.88 0.93 4.62
CA LEU A 105 -11.93 -0.19 4.53
C LEU A 105 -12.44 -1.33 3.65
N GLY A 106 -13.73 -1.65 3.73
CA GLY A 106 -14.36 -2.66 2.88
C GLY A 106 -14.35 -2.25 1.41
N PHE A 107 -14.68 -0.99 1.13
CA PHE A 107 -14.62 -0.40 -0.20
C PHE A 107 -13.20 -0.43 -0.76
N LEU A 108 -12.21 0.05 0.00
CA LEU A 108 -10.81 0.07 -0.42
C LEU A 108 -10.28 -1.35 -0.67
N LYS A 109 -10.63 -2.32 0.18
CA LYS A 109 -10.27 -3.72 -0.03
C LYS A 109 -10.85 -4.26 -1.34
N HIS A 110 -12.11 -3.94 -1.63
CA HIS A 110 -12.76 -4.37 -2.87
C HIS A 110 -12.10 -3.72 -4.10
N GLU A 111 -11.80 -2.42 -4.02
CA GLU A 111 -11.12 -1.68 -5.08
C GLU A 111 -9.73 -2.27 -5.38
N ILE A 112 -8.92 -2.53 -4.34
CA ILE A 112 -7.61 -3.18 -4.49
C ILE A 112 -7.76 -4.57 -5.12
N GLN A 113 -8.75 -5.36 -4.69
CA GLN A 113 -8.98 -6.69 -5.25
C GLN A 113 -9.37 -6.60 -6.73
N MET A 114 -10.24 -5.66 -7.09
CA MET A 114 -10.63 -5.41 -8.47
C MET A 114 -9.45 -4.97 -9.33
N GLU A 115 -8.60 -4.05 -8.84
CA GLU A 115 -7.39 -3.63 -9.56
C GLU A 115 -6.43 -4.80 -9.75
N LEU A 116 -6.23 -5.62 -8.70
CA LEU A 116 -5.36 -6.79 -8.77
C LEU A 116 -5.86 -7.81 -9.80
N ASP A 117 -7.16 -8.13 -9.77
CA ASP A 117 -7.77 -9.04 -10.74
C ASP A 117 -7.70 -8.48 -12.17
N SER A 118 -7.91 -7.17 -12.34
CA SER A 118 -7.75 -6.47 -13.61
C SER A 118 -6.31 -6.59 -14.13
N ARG A 119 -5.30 -6.25 -13.31
CA ARG A 119 -3.87 -6.38 -13.68
C ARG A 119 -3.49 -7.82 -13.99
N LYS A 120 -3.99 -8.78 -13.21
CA LYS A 120 -3.75 -10.20 -13.47
C LYS A 120 -4.36 -10.63 -14.80
N ASN A 121 -5.55 -10.12 -15.15
CA ASN A 121 -6.17 -10.39 -16.44
C ASN A 121 -5.39 -9.72 -17.58
N GLU A 122 -4.97 -8.46 -17.41
CA GLU A 122 -4.14 -7.74 -18.38
C GLU A 122 -2.83 -8.48 -18.66
N VAL A 123 -2.12 -8.91 -17.62
CA VAL A 123 -0.87 -9.69 -17.77
C VAL A 123 -1.14 -11.01 -18.51
N LYS A 124 -2.22 -11.72 -18.17
CA LYS A 124 -2.61 -12.94 -18.90
C LYS A 124 -2.93 -12.67 -20.37
N GLU A 125 -3.59 -11.56 -20.67
CA GLU A 125 -3.88 -11.15 -22.04
C GLU A 125 -2.59 -10.81 -22.79
N GLN A 126 -1.64 -10.11 -22.16
CA GLN A 126 -0.33 -9.83 -22.74
C GLN A 126 0.44 -11.12 -23.06
N PHE A 127 0.47 -12.10 -22.14
CA PHE A 127 1.07 -13.41 -22.40
C PHE A 127 0.40 -14.14 -23.57
N LYS A 128 -0.94 -14.17 -23.62
CA LYS A 128 -1.66 -14.78 -24.75
C LYS A 128 -1.34 -14.09 -26.08
N ARG A 129 -1.24 -12.76 -26.09
CA ARG A 129 -0.85 -12.01 -27.29
C ARG A 129 0.57 -12.35 -27.72
N GLN A 130 1.50 -12.49 -26.76
CA GLN A 130 2.87 -12.94 -27.05
C GLN A 130 2.88 -14.37 -27.61
N ASP A 131 2.15 -15.31 -27.01
CA ASP A 131 2.06 -16.69 -27.50
C ASP A 131 1.52 -16.74 -28.94
N ILE A 132 0.44 -16.00 -29.23
CA ILE A 132 -0.11 -15.89 -30.59
C ILE A 132 0.95 -15.32 -31.56
N SER A 133 1.69 -14.28 -31.15
CA SER A 133 2.72 -13.68 -31.99
C SER A 133 3.87 -14.66 -32.29
N VAL A 134 4.25 -15.48 -31.31
CA VAL A 134 5.27 -16.52 -31.47
C VAL A 134 4.78 -17.61 -32.43
N GLU A 135 3.53 -18.06 -32.29
CA GLU A 135 2.93 -19.04 -33.19
C GLU A 135 2.82 -18.50 -34.62
N GLU A 136 2.42 -17.24 -34.79
CA GLU A 136 2.36 -16.59 -36.10
C GLU A 136 3.76 -16.51 -36.76
N MET A 137 4.78 -16.12 -35.99
CA MET A 137 6.17 -16.12 -36.47
C MET A 137 6.64 -17.52 -36.86
N LEU A 138 6.35 -18.54 -36.03
CA LEU A 138 6.70 -19.92 -36.32
C LEU A 138 6.03 -20.41 -37.61
N ASN A 139 4.75 -20.10 -37.81
CA ASN A 139 4.04 -20.45 -39.04
C ASN A 139 4.65 -19.75 -40.26
N LYS A 140 5.01 -18.46 -40.14
CA LYS A 140 5.73 -17.73 -41.20
C LYS A 140 7.06 -18.40 -41.55
N PHE A 141 7.86 -18.77 -40.55
CA PHE A 141 9.12 -19.50 -40.78
C PHE A 141 8.91 -20.85 -41.47
N ILE A 142 7.88 -21.62 -41.08
CA ILE A 142 7.57 -22.90 -41.75
C ILE A 142 7.25 -22.68 -43.23
N VAL A 143 6.41 -21.68 -43.54
CA VAL A 143 6.07 -21.35 -44.93
C VAL A 143 7.32 -20.90 -45.70
N GLU A 144 8.12 -20.00 -45.13
CA GLU A 144 9.37 -19.54 -45.75
C GLU A 144 10.35 -20.68 -46.01
N VAL A 145 10.55 -21.59 -45.05
CA VAL A 145 11.40 -22.79 -45.22
C VAL A 145 10.86 -23.69 -46.33
N SER A 146 9.53 -23.85 -46.43
CA SER A 146 8.90 -24.61 -47.52
C SER A 146 9.18 -23.96 -48.87
N THR A 147 9.01 -22.63 -48.99
CA THR A 147 9.30 -21.92 -50.25
C THR A 147 10.78 -22.03 -50.61
N LEU A 148 11.69 -21.91 -49.64
CA LEU A 148 13.13 -22.03 -49.85
C LEU A 148 13.49 -23.44 -50.34
N ARG A 149 12.85 -24.48 -49.80
CA ARG A 149 13.02 -25.86 -50.28
C ARG A 149 12.59 -26.00 -51.75
N THR A 150 11.44 -25.42 -52.12
CA THR A 150 10.98 -25.41 -53.52
C THR A 150 11.96 -24.68 -54.43
N VAL A 151 12.49 -23.52 -54.01
CA VAL A 151 13.54 -22.79 -54.76
C VAL A 151 14.80 -23.64 -54.93
N VAL A 152 15.23 -24.38 -53.90
CA VAL A 152 16.38 -25.29 -54.00
C VAL A 152 16.11 -26.44 -54.98
N GLU A 153 14.91 -27.01 -54.97
CA GLU A 153 14.51 -28.06 -55.92
C GLU A 153 14.46 -27.51 -57.36
N GLU A 154 13.96 -26.30 -57.55
CA GLU A 154 13.97 -25.62 -58.85
C GLU A 154 15.40 -25.40 -59.37
N VAL A 155 16.32 -24.92 -58.51
CA VAL A 155 17.73 -24.75 -58.88
C VAL A 155 18.39 -26.09 -59.21
N LYS A 156 18.11 -27.15 -58.45
CA LYS A 156 18.60 -28.51 -58.75
C LYS A 156 18.07 -29.01 -60.10
N TRP A 157 16.79 -28.76 -60.39
CA TRP A 157 16.16 -29.13 -61.66
C TRP A 157 16.78 -28.38 -62.83
N ASP A 158 16.96 -27.06 -62.72
CA ASP A 158 17.59 -26.24 -63.76
C ASP A 158 19.06 -26.66 -63.98
N ASN A 159 19.83 -26.89 -62.92
CA ASN A 159 21.21 -27.35 -63.03
C ASN A 159 21.30 -28.72 -63.71
N THR A 160 20.40 -29.65 -63.39
CA THR A 160 20.34 -30.98 -64.04
C THR A 160 19.99 -30.84 -65.52
N ARG A 161 18.99 -30.01 -65.86
CA ARG A 161 18.61 -29.74 -67.25
C ARG A 161 19.76 -29.13 -68.05
N ARG A 162 20.47 -28.15 -67.48
CA ARG A 162 21.67 -27.56 -68.10
C ARG A 162 22.76 -28.60 -68.30
N ALA A 163 23.05 -29.43 -67.29
CA ALA A 163 24.04 -30.50 -67.38
C ALA A 163 23.70 -31.56 -68.46
N VAL A 164 22.43 -31.93 -68.61
CA VAL A 164 21.97 -32.85 -69.67
C VAL A 164 22.15 -32.21 -71.05
N LEU A 165 21.80 -30.92 -71.21
CA LEU A 165 21.98 -30.21 -72.47
C LEU A 165 23.45 -30.06 -72.84
N THR A 166 24.33 -29.75 -71.88
CA THR A 166 25.79 -29.67 -72.14
C THR A 166 26.37 -31.03 -72.49
N LEU A 167 25.96 -32.10 -71.80
CA LEU A 167 26.37 -33.47 -72.12
C LEU A 167 25.91 -33.87 -73.53
N PHE A 168 24.64 -33.63 -73.87
CA PHE A 168 24.10 -33.91 -75.20
C PHE A 168 24.83 -33.13 -76.29
N GLY A 169 25.10 -31.84 -76.05
CA GLY A 169 25.91 -31.00 -76.94
C GLY A 169 27.32 -31.54 -77.12
N PHE A 170 27.98 -31.98 -76.04
CA PHE A 170 29.30 -32.59 -76.10
C PHE A 170 29.32 -33.88 -76.93
N VAL A 171 28.34 -34.77 -76.73
CA VAL A 171 28.19 -36.01 -77.53
C VAL A 171 27.94 -35.68 -78.99
N ALA A 172 27.09 -34.71 -79.30
CA ALA A 172 26.82 -34.28 -80.68
C ALA A 172 28.10 -33.79 -81.37
N VAL A 173 28.88 -32.92 -80.70
CA VAL A 173 30.17 -32.45 -81.22
C VAL A 173 31.14 -33.62 -81.42
N PHE A 174 31.24 -34.53 -80.46
CA PHE A 174 32.11 -35.70 -80.57
C PHE A 174 31.74 -36.60 -81.76
N LEU A 175 30.44 -36.85 -81.99
CA LEU A 175 29.96 -37.61 -83.14
C LEU A 175 30.27 -36.89 -84.46
N THR A 176 30.04 -35.57 -84.55
CA THR A 176 30.42 -34.80 -85.76
C THR A 176 31.93 -34.86 -86.02
N PHE A 177 32.76 -34.80 -84.97
CA PHE A 177 34.21 -34.94 -85.09
C PHE A 177 34.63 -36.35 -85.51
N MET A 178 33.96 -37.40 -85.03
CA MET A 178 34.19 -38.78 -85.49
C MET A 178 33.78 -38.99 -86.96
N GLU A 179 32.68 -38.39 -87.40
CA GLU A 179 32.23 -38.43 -88.80
C GLU A 179 33.18 -37.66 -89.74
N LEU A 180 33.84 -36.60 -89.22
CA LEU A 180 34.87 -35.83 -89.93
C LEU A 180 36.27 -36.48 -89.91
N ARG A 181 36.43 -37.70 -89.36
CA ARG A 181 37.66 -38.49 -89.53
C ARG A 181 37.70 -39.05 -90.97
N PRO A 182 38.64 -38.65 -91.84
CA PRO A 182 38.80 -39.29 -93.14
C PRO A 182 39.15 -40.77 -92.97
N LYS A 183 38.33 -41.65 -93.55
CA LYS A 183 38.53 -43.11 -93.58
C LYS A 183 39.87 -43.45 -94.26
N PRO A 184 40.75 -44.27 -93.66
CA PRO A 184 42.01 -44.63 -94.31
C PRO A 184 41.77 -45.48 -95.59
N PRO A 185 42.49 -45.22 -96.69
CA PRO A 185 42.26 -45.83 -98.00
C PRO A 185 42.76 -47.31 -98.10
N PRO A 186 42.16 -48.11 -99.00
CA PRO A 186 42.43 -49.56 -99.13
C PRO A 186 43.63 -49.87 -100.03
N THR A 187 44.45 -50.86 -99.64
CA THR A 187 45.49 -51.46 -100.49
C THR A 187 45.05 -52.81 -101.09
N PRO A 188 45.04 -52.97 -102.42
CA PRO A 188 44.75 -54.22 -103.14
C PRO A 188 46.05 -54.95 -103.65
N PRO A 189 45.98 -56.09 -104.37
CA PRO A 189 46.44 -57.43 -103.98
C PRO A 189 47.70 -57.91 -104.74
N VAL A 190 48.25 -59.11 -104.46
CA VAL A 190 48.55 -60.31 -105.33
C VAL A 190 49.57 -61.24 -104.58
N PRO A 191 49.90 -62.49 -105.01
CA PRO A 191 49.15 -63.73 -105.27
C PRO A 191 49.57 -64.93 -104.37
N ALA A 192 48.77 -66.00 -104.48
CA ALA A 192 48.93 -67.32 -103.87
C ALA A 192 50.10 -68.18 -104.39
N SER A 193 50.57 -69.11 -103.55
CA SER A 193 51.01 -70.49 -103.88
C SER A 193 51.21 -71.29 -102.57
N ARG A 194 50.38 -72.31 -102.30
CA ARG A 194 50.68 -73.78 -102.36
C ARG A 194 51.69 -74.25 -101.30
N HIS A 195 51.58 -75.37 -100.57
CA HIS A 195 50.63 -76.47 -100.39
C HIS A 195 51.27 -77.41 -99.31
N ILE A 196 50.47 -78.01 -98.39
CA ILE A 196 50.59 -79.40 -97.81
C ILE A 196 51.68 -79.62 -96.71
N PRO A 197 51.53 -80.54 -95.72
CA PRO A 197 50.49 -80.77 -94.68
C PRO A 197 51.18 -81.07 -93.28
N PRO A 198 50.54 -81.66 -92.24
CA PRO A 198 50.98 -81.59 -90.83
C PRO A 198 51.82 -82.83 -90.39
N PRO A 199 52.46 -82.87 -89.18
CA PRO A 199 51.77 -83.16 -87.91
C PRO A 199 52.34 -82.52 -86.62
N ARG A 200 51.53 -82.70 -85.57
CA ARG A 200 51.65 -82.52 -84.10
C ARG A 200 52.86 -83.29 -83.48
N PRO A 201 53.01 -83.40 -82.13
CA PRO A 201 53.46 -82.47 -81.06
C PRO A 201 54.82 -82.86 -80.41
N SER A 202 55.40 -81.98 -79.58
CA SER A 202 56.05 -82.36 -78.30
C SER A 202 56.46 -81.14 -77.46
N ASN A 203 55.81 -81.00 -76.30
CA ASN A 203 56.40 -80.49 -75.04
C ASN A 203 57.56 -81.41 -74.60
N PRO A 204 58.26 -81.19 -73.46
CA PRO A 204 58.40 -80.01 -72.57
C PRO A 204 59.92 -79.64 -72.39
N VAL A 205 60.36 -78.65 -71.60
CA VAL A 205 60.67 -78.76 -70.16
C VAL A 205 61.56 -77.56 -69.74
N HIS A 206 61.26 -76.98 -68.56
CA HIS A 206 62.09 -76.20 -67.60
C HIS A 206 62.77 -74.89 -68.09
N GLU A 207 62.97 -73.83 -67.31
CA GLU A 207 62.91 -73.65 -65.85
C GLU A 207 62.97 -72.15 -65.48
N THR A 208 62.33 -71.84 -64.34
CA THR A 208 62.69 -70.89 -63.25
C THR A 208 62.99 -69.41 -63.45
N GLY A 209 62.50 -68.66 -62.44
CA GLY A 209 63.04 -67.37 -61.98
C GLY A 209 61.98 -66.26 -62.03
N ASP A 210 61.05 -66.15 -61.09
CA ASP A 210 61.22 -65.66 -59.69
C ASP A 210 61.40 -64.13 -59.59
N GLY A 211 60.73 -63.51 -58.60
CA GLY A 211 60.91 -62.11 -58.19
C GLY A 211 59.66 -61.22 -58.35
N LEU A 212 58.68 -61.25 -57.44
CA LEU A 212 58.55 -60.46 -56.20
C LEU A 212 58.17 -58.96 -56.36
N GLU A 213 57.16 -58.59 -55.54
CA GLU A 213 56.93 -57.28 -54.89
C GLU A 213 56.44 -56.10 -55.76
N LYS A 214 55.55 -55.19 -55.33
CA LYS A 214 55.01 -54.82 -54.01
C LYS A 214 53.75 -53.94 -54.23
N ILE A 215 52.71 -54.19 -53.41
CA ILE A 215 51.91 -53.26 -52.59
C ILE A 215 51.91 -51.76 -52.95
N ASP A 216 50.74 -51.12 -53.02
CA ASP A 216 50.28 -50.21 -51.95
C ASP A 216 48.88 -49.62 -52.20
N TRP A 217 48.25 -49.29 -51.08
CA TRP A 217 46.84 -49.01 -50.88
C TRP A 217 46.54 -47.49 -50.82
N VAL A 218 45.24 -47.17 -50.93
CA VAL A 218 44.53 -46.06 -50.25
C VAL A 218 44.94 -44.62 -50.63
N THR A 219 43.99 -43.86 -51.20
CA THR A 219 43.12 -42.94 -50.44
C THR A 219 41.81 -42.73 -51.21
#